data_AF-A0A0G0C6J2-F1
#
_entry.id   AF-A0A0G0C6J2-F1
#
_cell.length_a   1.000
_cell.length_b   1.000
_cell.length_c   1.000
_cell.angle_alpha   90.00
_cell.angle_beta   90.00
_cell.angle_gamma   90.00
#
_symmetry.space_group_name_H-M   'P 1'
#
loop_
_entity.id
_entity.type
_entity.pdbx_description
1 polymer ?
#
loop_
_entity_poly.entity_id
_entity_poly.type
_entity_poly.pdbx_seq_one_letter_code
_entity_poly.pdbx_strand_id
1 'polypeptide(L)'
;MITQNDIKKLKTIFPTKEDLKNELSAYATKDYLKNELKGFATKADLQKSTGQLVDLINGGFSRFDKMMSKLVDHDAIIEDHEKRIDVLEQKIVLT
;
A
#
# COMPACT_ATOMS: atom_id res chain seq x y z
N MET A 1 -60.52 23.38 22.37
CA MET A 1 -61.09 22.47 21.35
C MET A 1 -60.30 22.69 20.07
N ILE A 2 -59.72 21.64 19.47
CA ILE A 2 -59.00 21.76 18.19
C ILE A 2 -60.05 21.99 17.09
N THR A 3 -59.81 22.97 16.22
CA THR A 3 -60.70 23.33 15.11
C THR A 3 -60.24 22.73 13.78
N GLN A 4 -61.13 22.68 12.79
CA GLN A 4 -60.79 22.30 11.40
C GLN A 4 -59.66 23.15 10.81
N ASN A 5 -59.55 24.42 11.21
CA ASN A 5 -58.45 25.29 10.79
C ASN A 5 -57.10 24.84 11.38
N ASP A 6 -57.10 24.36 12.62
CA ASP A 6 -55.88 23.83 13.25
C ASP A 6 -55.41 22.55 12.54
N ILE A 7 -56.34 21.68 12.15
CA ILE A 7 -56.04 20.46 11.38
C ILE A 7 -55.48 20.79 9.98
N LYS A 8 -56.01 21.82 9.30
CA LYS A 8 -55.49 22.28 8.01
C LYS A 8 -54.05 22.80 8.13
N LYS A 9 -53.75 23.58 9.16
CA LYS A 9 -52.39 24.09 9.41
C LYS A 9 -51.39 22.96 9.65
N LEU A 10 -51.78 21.93 10.42
CA LEU A 10 -50.91 20.77 10.66
C LEU A 10 -50.56 20.03 9.35
N LYS A 11 -51.52 19.85 8.44
CA LYS A 11 -51.27 19.21 7.13
C LYS A 11 -50.31 19.97 6.23
N THR A 12 -50.18 21.29 6.39
CA THR A 12 -49.22 22.10 5.65
C THR A 12 -47.84 22.18 6.31
N ILE A 13 -47.75 21.86 7.61
CA ILE A 13 -46.49 21.92 8.36
C ILE A 13 -45.72 20.59 8.27
N PHE A 14 -46.44 19.46 8.22
CA PHE A 14 -45.79 18.15 8.16
C PHE A 14 -45.59 17.69 6.71
N PRO A 15 -44.38 17.22 6.35
CA PRO A 15 -44.13 16.63 5.05
C PRO A 15 -44.96 15.36 4.87
N THR A 16 -45.46 15.17 3.66
CA THR A 16 -46.20 13.99 3.25
C THR A 16 -45.25 12.84 2.89
N LYS A 17 -45.81 11.65 2.73
CA LYS A 17 -45.05 10.50 2.20
C LYS A 17 -44.50 10.76 0.80
N GLU A 18 -45.20 11.58 0.00
CA GLU A 18 -44.78 11.94 -1.36
C GLU A 18 -43.56 12.86 -1.29
N ASP A 19 -43.58 13.86 -0.40
CA ASP A 19 -42.47 14.80 -0.19
C ASP A 19 -41.18 14.06 0.21
N LEU A 20 -41.30 13.11 1.15
CA LEU A 20 -40.18 12.27 1.58
C LEU A 20 -39.62 11.38 0.45
N LYS A 21 -40.49 10.81 -0.40
CA LYS A 21 -40.05 10.01 -1.55
C LYS A 21 -39.29 10.86 -2.55
N ASN A 22 -39.79 12.05 -2.84
CA ASN A 22 -39.16 12.98 -3.78
C ASN A 22 -37.81 13.45 -3.25
N GLU A 23 -37.73 13.81 -1.98
CA GLU A 23 -36.47 14.27 -1.36
C GLU A 23 -35.43 13.14 -1.27
N LEU A 24 -35.83 11.92 -0.89
CA LEU A 24 -34.93 10.77 -0.80
C LEU A 24 -34.47 10.25 -2.17
N SER A 25 -35.18 10.57 -3.25
CA SER A 25 -34.84 10.12 -4.61
C SER A 25 -33.46 10.59 -5.08
N ALA A 26 -32.99 11.72 -4.54
CA ALA A 26 -31.68 12.28 -4.84
C ALA A 26 -30.52 11.55 -4.13
N TYR A 27 -30.80 10.68 -3.16
CA TYR A 27 -29.79 10.01 -2.36
C TYR A 27 -29.57 8.57 -2.82
N ALA A 28 -28.31 8.20 -2.99
CA ALA A 28 -27.94 6.83 -3.28
C ALA A 28 -28.28 5.90 -2.10
N THR A 29 -28.84 4.73 -2.41
CA THR A 29 -29.10 3.71 -1.40
C THR A 29 -27.81 3.00 -0.99
N LYS A 30 -27.82 2.36 0.18
CA LYS A 30 -26.67 1.56 0.63
C LYS A 30 -26.30 0.46 -0.35
N ASP A 31 -27.29 -0.18 -0.97
CA ASP A 31 -27.05 -1.28 -1.91
C ASP A 31 -26.48 -0.77 -3.24
N TYR A 32 -26.95 0.40 -3.70
CA TYR A 32 -26.34 1.08 -4.85
C TYR A 32 -24.86 1.38 -4.58
N LEU A 33 -24.55 2.02 -3.44
CA LEU A 33 -23.16 2.36 -3.09
C LEU A 33 -22.28 1.11 -2.92
N LYS A 34 -22.81 0.03 -2.34
CA LYS A 34 -22.07 -1.24 -2.23
C LYS A 34 -21.74 -1.84 -3.59
N ASN A 35 -22.66 -1.77 -4.55
CA ASN A 35 -22.44 -2.29 -5.90
C ASN A 35 -21.43 -1.44 -6.67
N GLU A 36 -21.57 -0.11 -6.64
CA GLU A 36 -20.63 0.83 -7.27
C GLU A 36 -19.21 0.68 -6.71
N LEU A 37 -19.08 0.50 -5.39
CA LEU A 37 -17.77 0.41 -4.72
C LEU A 37 -17.16 -1.00 -4.73
N LYS A 38 -17.86 -2.02 -5.25
CA LYS A 38 -17.44 -3.43 -5.17
C LYS A 38 -16.09 -3.71 -5.86
N GLY A 39 -15.73 -2.90 -6.85
CA GLY A 39 -14.45 -3.02 -7.57
C GLY A 39 -13.28 -2.27 -6.95
N PHE A 40 -13.51 -1.46 -5.93
CA PHE A 40 -12.47 -0.63 -5.33
C PHE A 40 -11.77 -1.34 -4.18
N ALA A 41 -10.45 -1.24 -4.15
CA ALA A 41 -9.64 -1.72 -3.04
C ALA A 41 -9.98 -0.96 -1.76
N THR A 42 -10.09 -1.68 -0.65
CA THR A 42 -10.25 -1.06 0.66
C THR A 42 -8.90 -0.56 1.18
N LYS A 43 -8.95 0.29 2.22
CA LYS A 43 -7.75 0.73 2.91
C LYS A 43 -6.91 -0.43 3.44
N ALA A 44 -7.55 -1.52 3.89
CA ALA A 44 -6.86 -2.71 4.38
C ALA A 44 -6.12 -3.44 3.25
N ASP A 45 -6.73 -3.53 2.07
CA ASP A 45 -6.09 -4.15 0.89
C ASP A 45 -4.82 -3.39 0.49
N LEU A 46 -4.89 -2.05 0.49
CA LEU A 46 -3.73 -1.20 0.20
C LEU A 46 -2.63 -1.35 1.25
N GLN A 47 -2.97 -1.35 2.54
CA GLN A 47 -1.99 -1.55 3.60
C GLN A 47 -1.28 -2.90 3.49
N LYS A 48 -2.02 -3.96 3.17
CA LYS A 48 -1.45 -5.30 2.95
C LYS A 48 -0.49 -5.31 1.77
N SER A 49 -0.91 -4.76 0.62
CA SER A 49 -0.09 -4.69 -0.58
C SER A 49 1.20 -3.89 -0.35
N THR A 50 1.09 -2.73 0.29
CA THR A 50 2.24 -1.89 0.64
C THR A 50 3.18 -2.61 1.62
N GLY A 51 2.65 -3.30 2.63
CA GLY A 51 3.47 -4.09 3.56
C GLY A 51 4.27 -5.18 2.85
N GLN A 52 3.61 -5.95 1.97
CA GLN A 52 4.27 -6.98 1.17
C GLN A 52 5.37 -6.42 0.27
N LEU A 53 5.15 -5.23 -0.32
CA LEU A 53 6.15 -4.56 -1.14
C LEU A 53 7.37 -4.13 -0.31
N VAL A 54 7.14 -3.56 0.88
CA VAL A 54 8.21 -3.16 1.80
C VAL A 54 9.03 -4.38 2.23
N ASP A 55 8.38 -5.49 2.57
CA ASP A 55 9.07 -6.73 2.96
C ASP A 55 9.94 -7.28 1.82
N LEU A 56 9.43 -7.24 0.58
CA LEU A 56 10.18 -7.66 -0.60
C LEU A 56 11.42 -6.78 -0.82
N ILE A 57 11.27 -5.46 -0.71
CA ILE A 57 12.36 -4.49 -0.86
C ILE A 57 13.43 -4.72 0.22
N ASN A 58 13.02 -4.85 1.48
CA ASN A 58 13.92 -5.09 2.60
C ASN A 58 14.68 -6.42 2.45
N GLY A 59 13.97 -7.47 2.00
CA GLY A 59 14.58 -8.76 1.69
C GLY A 59 15.59 -8.68 0.55
N GLY A 60 15.32 -7.86 -0.46
CA GLY A 60 16.23 -7.57 -1.57
C GLY A 60 17.52 -6.89 -1.10
N PHE A 61 17.39 -5.79 -0.35
CA PHE A 61 18.55 -5.06 0.21
C PHE A 61 19.39 -5.94 1.14
N SER A 62 18.76 -6.73 2.01
CA SER A 62 19.48 -7.66 2.89
C SER A 62 20.33 -8.69 2.12
N ARG A 63 19.88 -9.12 0.93
CA ARG A 63 20.67 -10.02 0.06
C ARG A 63 21.78 -9.26 -0.65
N PHE A 64 21.50 -8.04 -1.10
CA PHE A 64 22.48 -7.16 -1.72
C PHE A 64 23.65 -6.84 -0.76
N ASP A 65 23.36 -6.48 0.48
CA ASP A 65 24.39 -6.20 1.50
C ASP A 65 25.30 -7.41 1.75
N LYS A 66 24.71 -8.62 1.84
CA LYS A 66 25.48 -9.86 1.97
C LYS A 66 26.37 -10.13 0.76
N MET A 67 25.89 -9.83 -0.44
CA MET A 67 26.68 -9.97 -1.66
C MET A 67 27.84 -8.98 -1.68
N MET A 68 27.59 -7.72 -1.32
CA MET A 68 28.61 -6.68 -1.26
C MET A 68 29.69 -6.99 -0.22
N SER A 69 29.30 -7.47 0.97
CA SER A 69 30.27 -7.91 1.99
C SER A 69 31.20 -8.99 1.46
N LYS A 70 30.66 -9.98 0.74
CA LYS A 70 31.48 -11.05 0.14
C LYS A 70 32.41 -10.55 -0.96
N LEU A 71 31.99 -9.56 -1.74
CA LEU A 71 32.84 -8.96 -2.76
C LEU A 71 34.04 -8.25 -2.13
N VAL A 72 33.81 -7.50 -1.05
CA VAL A 72 34.89 -6.86 -0.28
C VAL A 72 35.86 -7.91 0.28
N ASP A 73 35.34 -9.02 0.81
CA ASP A 73 36.20 -10.11 1.30
C ASP A 73 37.03 -10.74 0.16
N HIS A 74 36.42 -10.92 -1.02
CA HIS A 74 37.12 -11.44 -2.19
C HIS A 74 38.20 -10.47 -2.70
N ASP A 75 37.92 -9.16 -2.71
CA ASP A 75 38.90 -8.14 -3.11
C ASP A 75 40.16 -8.21 -2.21
N ALA A 76 39.97 -8.36 -0.90
CA ALA A 76 41.08 -8.51 0.04
C ALA A 76 41.91 -9.80 -0.20
N ILE A 77 41.24 -10.91 -0.55
CA ILE A 77 41.91 -12.17 -0.87
C ILE A 77 42.71 -12.05 -2.18
N ILE A 78 42.15 -11.39 -3.18
CA ILE A 78 42.82 -11.15 -4.47
C ILE A 78 44.08 -10.32 -4.24
N GLU A 79 44.01 -9.26 -3.42
CA GLU A 79 45.18 -8.42 -3.11
C GLU A 79 46.31 -9.23 -2.41
N ASP A 80 45.97 -10.15 -1.51
CA ASP A 80 46.96 -11.07 -0.91
C ASP A 80 47.59 -12.00 -1.94
N HIS A 81 46.77 -12.58 -2.81
CA HIS A 81 47.22 -13.47 -3.87
C HIS A 81 48.15 -12.77 -4.86
N GLU A 82 47.84 -11.54 -5.26
CA GLU A 82 48.71 -10.73 -6.14
C GLU A 82 50.09 -10.54 -5.51
N LYS A 83 50.17 -10.12 -4.23
CA LYS A 83 51.45 -9.96 -3.52
C LYS A 83 52.26 -11.26 -3.45
N ARG A 84 51.59 -12.39 -3.22
CA ARG A 84 52.26 -13.70 -3.15
C ARG A 84 52.78 -14.15 -4.51
N ILE A 85 52.05 -13.85 -5.59
CA ILE A 85 52.48 -14.11 -6.96
C ILE A 85 53.73 -13.30 -7.27
N ASP A 86 53.74 -11.98 -6.98
CA ASP A 86 54.91 -11.12 -7.20
C ASP A 86 56.19 -11.67 -6.54
N VAL A 87 56.08 -12.12 -5.28
CA VAL A 87 57.21 -12.71 -4.54
C VAL A 87 57.69 -14.01 -5.17
N LEU A 88 56.77 -14.84 -5.67
CA LEU A 88 57.13 -16.10 -6.33
C LEU A 88 57.80 -15.84 -7.68
N GLU A 89 57.30 -14.89 -8.46
CA GLU A 89 57.90 -14.49 -9.74
C GLU A 89 59.33 -13.97 -9.55
N GLN A 90 59.59 -13.13 -8.54
CA GLN A 90 60.95 -12.67 -8.22
C GLN A 90 61.91 -13.81 -7.89
N LYS A 91 61.45 -14.82 -7.13
CA LYS A 91 62.28 -15.98 -6.76
C LYS A 91 62.64 -16.85 -7.96
N ILE A 92 61.70 -17.05 -8.89
CA ILE A 92 61.93 -17.83 -10.10
C ILE A 92 62.94 -17.12 -11.01
N VAL A 93 62.85 -15.80 -11.17
CA VAL A 93 63.77 -15.01 -12.02
C VAL A 93 65.21 -15.04 -11.50
N LEU A 94 65.41 -15.25 -10.19
CA LEU A 94 66.72 -15.31 -9.54
C LEU A 94 67.32 -16.73 -9.48
N THR A 95 66.61 -17.77 -9.94
CA THR A 95 67.06 -19.18 -9.95
C THR A 95 67.42 -19.62 -11.36
#